data_AF-A0AAW0EKQ5-F1
#
_entry.id   AF-A0AAW0EKQ5-F1
#
_cell.length_a   1.000
_cell.length_b   1.000
_cell.length_c   1.000
_cell.angle_alpha   90.00
_cell.angle_beta   90.00
_cell.angle_gamma   90.00
#
_symmetry.space_group_name_H-M   'P 1'
#
loop_
_entity.id
_entity.type
_entity.pdbx_description
1 polymer ?
#
loop_
_entity_poly.entity_id
_entity_poly.type
_entity_poly.pdbx_seq_one_letter_code
_entity_poly.pdbx_strand_id
1 'polypeptide(L)'
;MFGVPAVIIREALSERRGMEPTSETTIFRWLLQGLHPLTGASTGYDRDQMDPVRADLQGLRWLKKVLPFHLLTTSTGLSSLLAFMSTGQGCSTSDFLRRMEAEPDKMHFPDLQACVARFEMEETKSESLGPNSYKYCNQTIYGTANAWYSVHRTIRVGQNQWRELSIEEKFTPIYLALLGPLANQDPASSDAPRPEWHAVLSWIVNSGLNGFGSGLAPLQLANNLVLAGVAALPLIETVAQWIYLNKGYGAFRGLQVLGFELPPNASPAAVRAAFLCFYTWLDHLLTAEDKSLLRYIHKSSFAKRLRRLNRSSPGSIV
;
A
#
# COMPACT_ATOMS: atom_id res chain seq x y z
N MET A 1 28.10 -3.01 5.26
CA MET A 1 27.07 -3.56 4.33
C MET A 1 25.71 -2.90 4.53
N PHE A 2 25.15 -2.84 5.74
CA PHE A 2 23.81 -2.28 5.99
C PHE A 2 23.77 -0.81 6.51
N GLY A 3 24.90 -0.10 6.47
CA GLY A 3 25.04 1.22 7.10
C GLY A 3 24.06 2.28 6.57
N VAL A 4 23.96 2.44 5.26
CA VAL A 4 23.07 3.46 4.65
C VAL A 4 21.59 3.21 4.99
N PRO A 5 21.02 2.00 4.81
CA PRO A 5 19.66 1.71 5.27
C PRO A 5 19.45 1.95 6.76
N ALA A 6 20.43 1.61 7.61
CA ALA A 6 20.37 1.91 9.05
C ALA A 6 20.21 3.41 9.30
N VAL A 7 21.01 4.25 8.65
CA VAL A 7 20.94 5.70 8.85
C VAL A 7 19.62 6.26 8.33
N ILE A 8 19.13 5.80 7.16
CA ILE A 8 17.83 6.22 6.62
C ILE A 8 16.69 5.86 7.58
N ILE A 9 16.64 4.61 8.06
CA ILE A 9 15.61 4.16 8.99
C ILE A 9 15.71 4.91 10.32
N ARG A 10 16.92 5.06 10.85
CA ARG A 10 17.17 5.82 12.09
C ARG A 10 16.68 7.26 11.95
N GLU A 11 17.02 7.94 10.86
CA GLU A 11 16.61 9.32 10.61
C GLU A 11 15.08 9.45 10.50
N ALA A 12 14.43 8.51 9.78
CA ALA A 12 12.98 8.47 9.68
C ALA A 12 12.28 8.26 11.04
N LEU A 13 12.92 7.53 11.96
CA LEU A 13 12.39 7.30 13.31
C LEU A 13 12.71 8.47 14.25
N SER A 14 13.90 9.06 14.16
CA SER A 14 14.29 10.27 14.90
C SER A 14 13.36 11.43 14.60
N GLU A 15 13.01 11.63 13.33
CA GLU A 15 12.03 12.64 12.91
C GLU A 15 10.68 12.47 13.62
N ARG A 16 10.20 11.23 13.73
CA ARG A 16 8.92 10.91 14.39
C ARG A 16 8.94 11.15 15.89
N ARG A 17 10.13 11.12 16.48
CA ARG A 17 10.37 11.50 17.88
C ARG A 17 10.56 13.01 18.07
N GLY A 18 10.43 13.81 17.01
CA GLY A 18 10.64 15.26 17.07
C GLY A 18 12.11 15.66 17.24
N MET A 19 13.05 14.78 16.86
CA MET A 19 14.47 15.09 16.92
C MET A 19 14.91 15.83 15.66
N GLU A 20 15.72 16.88 15.84
CA GLU A 20 16.36 17.60 14.75
C GLU A 20 17.45 16.74 14.08
N PRO A 21 17.62 16.83 12.74
CA PRO A 21 18.72 16.15 12.07
C PRO A 21 20.07 16.74 12.50
N THR A 22 21.08 15.90 12.54
CA THR A 22 22.47 16.35 12.66
C THR A 22 22.99 16.82 11.30
N SER A 23 24.08 17.59 11.25
CA SER A 23 24.70 18.00 9.97
C SER A 23 24.99 16.84 9.03
N GLU A 24 25.39 15.69 9.58
CA GLU A 24 25.68 14.45 8.83
C GLU A 24 24.42 13.74 8.34
N THR A 25 23.28 13.90 9.03
CA THR A 25 22.03 13.21 8.71
C THR A 25 21.01 14.07 7.98
N THR A 26 21.23 15.37 7.86
CA THR A 26 20.39 16.31 7.09
C THR A 26 20.13 15.82 5.66
N ILE A 27 21.12 15.23 5.00
CA ILE A 27 20.97 14.70 3.64
C ILE A 27 19.89 13.60 3.56
N PHE A 28 19.77 12.78 4.60
CA PHE A 28 18.76 11.73 4.68
C PHE A 28 17.41 12.31 5.07
N ARG A 29 17.37 13.34 5.92
CA ARG A 29 16.14 14.07 6.21
C ARG A 29 15.54 14.69 4.95
N TRP A 30 16.37 15.34 4.13
CA TRP A 30 15.95 15.88 2.84
C TRP A 30 15.45 14.79 1.90
N LEU A 31 16.17 13.67 1.81
CA LEU A 31 15.73 12.52 1.01
C LEU A 31 14.33 12.03 1.43
N LEU A 32 14.09 11.85 2.73
CA LEU A 32 12.81 11.41 3.29
C LEU A 32 11.66 12.37 3.00
N GLN A 33 11.96 13.65 2.80
CA GLN A 33 10.99 14.71 2.48
C GLN A 33 10.78 14.91 0.98
N GLY A 34 11.44 14.10 0.11
CA GLY A 34 11.38 14.30 -1.34
C GLY A 34 12.21 15.50 -1.83
N LEU A 35 13.17 15.95 -1.04
CA LEU A 35 14.10 17.02 -1.40
C LEU A 35 15.42 16.44 -1.91
N HIS A 36 16.15 17.26 -2.67
CA HIS A 36 17.44 16.88 -3.21
C HIS A 36 18.46 16.72 -2.07
N PRO A 37 19.13 15.56 -1.92
CA PRO A 37 19.94 15.26 -0.73
C PRO A 37 21.12 16.19 -0.47
N LEU A 38 21.59 16.94 -1.47
CA LEU A 38 22.74 17.85 -1.32
C LEU A 38 22.37 19.33 -1.27
N THR A 39 21.21 19.70 -1.81
CA THR A 39 20.84 21.11 -2.00
C THR A 39 19.55 21.50 -1.28
N GLY A 40 18.79 20.51 -0.78
CA GLY A 40 17.47 20.73 -0.20
C GLY A 40 16.41 21.21 -1.19
N ALA A 41 16.73 21.28 -2.49
CA ALA A 41 15.79 21.74 -3.52
C ALA A 41 14.65 20.73 -3.72
N SER A 42 13.45 21.23 -4.03
CA SER A 42 12.32 20.35 -4.39
C SER A 42 12.64 19.53 -5.63
N THR A 43 12.34 18.22 -5.59
CA THR A 43 12.59 17.30 -6.72
C THR A 43 11.30 16.84 -7.41
N GLY A 44 10.14 17.35 -6.97
CA GLY A 44 8.84 16.85 -7.40
C GLY A 44 8.46 15.49 -6.79
N TYR A 45 9.34 14.90 -5.96
CA TYR A 45 9.00 13.78 -5.10
C TYR A 45 8.47 14.26 -3.75
N ASP A 46 7.81 13.37 -3.01
CA ASP A 46 7.31 13.64 -1.67
C ASP A 46 7.64 12.51 -0.68
N ARG A 47 7.16 12.70 0.56
CA ARG A 47 7.34 11.74 1.65
C ARG A 47 6.72 10.38 1.35
N ASP A 48 5.59 10.32 0.65
CA ASP A 48 4.91 9.06 0.37
C ASP A 48 5.72 8.19 -0.59
N GLN A 49 6.61 8.78 -1.38
CA GLN A 49 7.52 8.05 -2.26
C GLN A 49 8.82 7.61 -1.55
N MET A 50 9.33 8.42 -0.62
CA MET A 50 10.70 8.28 -0.09
C MET A 50 10.78 7.70 1.32
N ASP A 51 9.72 7.81 2.13
CA ASP A 51 9.74 7.40 3.53
C ASP A 51 9.56 5.87 3.68
N PRO A 52 10.50 5.17 4.34
CA PRO A 52 10.39 3.73 4.57
C PRO A 52 9.29 3.36 5.56
N VAL A 53 8.81 4.29 6.39
CA VAL A 53 7.81 4.03 7.43
C VAL A 53 6.40 4.16 6.85
N ARG A 54 5.97 3.09 6.16
CA ARG A 54 4.70 3.05 5.42
C ARG A 54 3.45 3.25 6.30
N ALA A 55 3.53 2.92 7.58
CA ALA A 55 2.43 3.06 8.53
C ALA A 55 2.02 4.52 8.83
N ASP A 56 2.84 5.48 8.40
CA ASP A 56 2.71 6.88 8.75
C ASP A 56 2.81 7.82 7.53
N LEU A 57 2.57 7.26 6.34
CA LEU A 57 2.47 8.05 5.12
C LEU A 57 1.29 9.01 5.16
N GLN A 58 1.44 10.14 4.49
CA GLN A 58 0.41 11.16 4.39
C GLN A 58 -0.85 10.59 3.73
N GLY A 59 -0.72 9.82 2.65
CA GLY A 59 -1.84 9.13 2.00
C GLY A 59 -2.60 8.21 2.95
N LEU A 60 -1.92 7.46 3.82
CA LEU A 60 -2.61 6.59 4.79
C LEU A 60 -3.30 7.39 5.89
N ARG A 61 -2.68 8.48 6.38
CA ARG A 61 -3.31 9.38 7.35
C ARG A 61 -4.59 9.99 6.79
N TRP A 62 -4.57 10.38 5.52
CA TRP A 62 -5.76 10.88 4.83
C TRP A 62 -6.81 9.79 4.64
N LEU A 63 -6.41 8.59 4.20
CA LEU A 63 -7.32 7.46 4.04
C LEU A 63 -8.11 7.22 5.33
N LYS A 64 -7.44 7.23 6.49
CA LYS A 64 -8.09 7.07 7.81
C LYS A 64 -9.14 8.15 8.11
N LYS A 65 -8.91 9.38 7.66
CA LYS A 65 -9.80 10.51 7.89
C LYS A 65 -11.03 10.49 6.98
N VAL A 66 -10.81 10.20 5.70
CA VAL A 66 -11.87 10.30 4.67
C VAL A 66 -12.60 8.98 4.44
N LEU A 67 -12.01 7.85 4.82
CA LEU A 67 -12.60 6.52 4.70
C LEU A 67 -12.33 5.71 5.97
N PRO A 68 -13.19 5.87 7.00
CA PRO A 68 -13.16 5.05 8.20
C PRO A 68 -13.04 3.55 7.88
N PHE A 69 -12.17 2.83 8.61
CA PHE A 69 -11.83 1.46 8.25
C PHE A 69 -12.98 0.46 8.36
N HIS A 70 -14.01 0.72 9.17
CA HIS A 70 -15.21 -0.12 9.18
C HIS A 70 -15.94 -0.10 7.84
N LEU A 71 -15.88 1.02 7.10
CA LEU A 71 -16.45 1.13 5.76
C LEU A 71 -15.65 0.33 4.73
N LEU A 72 -14.37 0.04 4.98
CA LEU A 72 -13.58 -0.85 4.13
C LEU A 72 -14.02 -2.31 4.21
N THR A 73 -15.01 -2.66 5.03
CA THR A 73 -15.54 -4.04 5.10
C THR A 73 -16.93 -4.17 4.48
N THR A 74 -17.51 -3.09 3.95
CA THR A 74 -18.81 -3.10 3.30
C THR A 74 -18.71 -3.52 1.83
N SER A 75 -19.86 -3.68 1.17
CA SER A 75 -19.94 -3.98 -0.26
C SER A 75 -19.28 -2.91 -1.15
N THR A 76 -19.26 -1.66 -0.70
CA THR A 76 -18.70 -0.49 -1.41
C THR A 76 -17.30 -0.12 -0.94
N GLY A 77 -16.79 -0.73 0.13
CA GLY A 77 -15.52 -0.35 0.77
C GLY A 77 -14.31 -0.39 -0.17
N LEU A 78 -14.21 -1.43 -1.00
CA LEU A 78 -13.17 -1.50 -2.02
C LEU A 78 -13.32 -0.39 -3.05
N SER A 79 -14.53 -0.13 -3.54
CA SER A 79 -14.80 0.94 -4.52
C SER A 79 -14.39 2.30 -3.98
N SER A 80 -14.71 2.62 -2.73
CA SER A 80 -14.24 3.82 -2.03
C SER A 80 -12.71 3.87 -1.92
N LEU A 81 -12.06 2.74 -1.60
CA LEU A 81 -10.60 2.67 -1.50
C LEU A 81 -9.92 2.86 -2.87
N LEU A 82 -10.48 2.29 -3.93
CA LEU A 82 -9.97 2.43 -5.30
C LEU A 82 -10.15 3.85 -5.81
N ALA A 83 -11.31 4.46 -5.56
CA ALA A 83 -11.55 5.87 -5.84
C ALA A 83 -10.51 6.75 -5.14
N PHE A 84 -10.24 6.49 -3.85
CA PHE A 84 -9.17 7.17 -3.12
C PHE A 84 -7.80 6.97 -3.77
N MET A 85 -7.41 5.71 -4.04
CA MET A 85 -6.09 5.39 -4.62
C MET A 85 -5.90 5.96 -6.04
N SER A 86 -6.98 6.16 -6.80
CA SER A 86 -6.94 6.77 -8.13
C SER A 86 -6.50 8.23 -8.13
N THR A 87 -6.66 8.90 -6.98
CA THR A 87 -6.26 10.30 -6.83
C THR A 87 -4.74 10.48 -6.70
N GLY A 88 -4.00 9.38 -6.71
CA GLY A 88 -2.58 9.34 -6.38
C GLY A 88 -2.31 9.63 -4.89
N GLN A 89 -1.04 9.69 -4.51
CA GLN A 89 -0.60 10.17 -3.20
C GLN A 89 0.40 11.31 -3.40
N GLY A 90 0.12 12.54 -2.96
CA GLY A 90 1.12 13.62 -3.03
C GLY A 90 0.54 15.03 -3.04
N CYS A 91 1.37 16.02 -3.37
CA CYS A 91 1.04 17.45 -3.26
C CYS A 91 -0.29 17.82 -3.94
N SER A 92 -0.53 17.34 -5.16
CA SER A 92 -1.77 17.57 -5.92
C SER A 92 -2.99 16.84 -5.34
N THR A 93 -2.78 15.74 -4.64
CA THR A 93 -3.81 15.00 -3.90
C THR A 93 -4.18 15.71 -2.59
N SER A 94 -3.24 16.44 -1.98
CA SER A 94 -3.49 17.15 -0.70
C SER A 94 -4.65 18.13 -0.75
N ASP A 95 -4.81 18.88 -1.85
CA ASP A 95 -5.90 19.86 -1.97
C ASP A 95 -7.26 19.19 -2.16
N PHE A 96 -7.31 18.09 -2.92
CA PHE A 96 -8.48 17.23 -3.00
C PHE A 96 -8.84 16.66 -1.63
N LEU A 97 -7.87 16.10 -0.93
CA LEU A 97 -8.07 15.46 0.37
C LEU A 97 -8.47 16.46 1.46
N ARG A 98 -7.93 17.69 1.41
CA ARG A 98 -8.34 18.78 2.31
C ARG A 98 -9.79 19.20 2.06
N ARG A 99 -10.27 19.15 0.81
CA ARG A 99 -11.70 19.35 0.48
C ARG A 99 -12.57 18.20 0.96
N MET A 100 -12.09 16.95 0.87
CA MET A 100 -12.81 15.78 1.39
C MET A 100 -12.85 15.74 2.91
N GLU A 101 -11.84 16.28 3.61
CA GLU A 101 -11.87 16.41 5.08
C GLU A 101 -12.98 17.36 5.56
N ALA A 102 -13.29 18.40 4.79
CA ALA A 102 -14.41 19.30 5.11
C ALA A 102 -15.78 18.62 4.95
N GLU A 103 -15.85 17.49 4.23
CA GLU A 103 -17.08 16.81 3.85
C GLU A 103 -16.88 15.28 3.89
N PRO A 104 -16.65 14.69 5.07
CA PRO A 104 -16.20 13.30 5.24
C PRO A 104 -17.18 12.26 4.67
N ASP A 105 -18.46 12.59 4.57
CA ASP A 105 -19.49 11.71 3.99
C ASP A 105 -19.33 11.51 2.47
N LYS A 106 -18.48 12.29 1.78
CA LYS A 106 -18.34 12.26 0.32
C LYS A 106 -17.59 11.07 -0.26
N MET A 107 -16.79 10.37 0.53
CA MET A 107 -16.06 9.17 0.10
C MET A 107 -16.75 7.87 0.56
N HIS A 108 -17.83 8.00 1.33
CA HIS A 108 -18.69 6.90 1.70
C HIS A 108 -19.82 6.76 0.67
N PHE A 109 -19.91 5.60 0.04
CA PHE A 109 -21.02 5.26 -0.82
C PHE A 109 -21.93 4.29 -0.09
N PRO A 110 -23.18 4.68 0.26
CA PRO A 110 -24.11 3.79 0.95
C PRO A 110 -24.45 2.54 0.13
N ASP A 111 -24.43 2.69 -1.20
CA ASP A 111 -24.61 1.62 -2.16
C ASP A 111 -23.89 1.94 -3.49
N LEU A 112 -23.98 1.01 -4.44
CA LEU A 112 -23.38 1.16 -5.76
C LEU A 112 -24.03 2.31 -6.55
N GLN A 113 -25.33 2.56 -6.40
CA GLN A 113 -26.05 3.59 -7.15
C GLN A 113 -25.62 5.00 -6.71
N ALA A 114 -25.40 5.21 -5.42
CA ALA A 114 -24.84 6.45 -4.89
C ALA A 114 -23.40 6.67 -5.37
N CYS A 115 -22.60 5.60 -5.48
CA CYS A 115 -21.27 5.67 -6.11
C CYS A 115 -21.37 6.12 -7.57
N VAL A 116 -22.29 5.53 -8.35
CA VAL A 116 -22.56 5.88 -9.75
C VAL A 116 -22.94 7.35 -9.89
N ALA A 117 -23.97 7.79 -9.18
CA ALA A 117 -24.48 9.16 -9.25
C ALA A 117 -23.43 10.19 -8.88
N ARG A 118 -22.56 9.88 -7.89
CA ARG A 118 -21.49 10.79 -7.47
C ARG A 118 -20.44 10.96 -8.55
N PHE A 119 -19.99 9.86 -9.15
CA PHE A 119 -18.98 9.89 -10.19
C PHE A 119 -19.50 10.62 -11.44
N GLU A 120 -20.76 10.41 -11.82
CA GLU A 120 -21.43 11.16 -12.90
C GLU A 120 -21.40 12.67 -12.67
N MET A 121 -21.81 13.08 -11.46
CA MET A 121 -21.86 14.49 -11.12
C MET A 121 -20.46 15.14 -11.12
N GLU A 122 -19.42 14.45 -10.67
CA GLU A 122 -18.04 14.97 -10.71
C GLU A 122 -17.45 14.96 -12.12
N GLU A 123 -17.83 14.02 -12.98
CA GLU A 123 -17.46 13.98 -14.40
C GLU A 123 -18.05 15.19 -15.15
N THR A 124 -19.34 15.47 -14.98
CA THR A 124 -20.00 16.66 -15.56
C THR A 124 -19.35 17.97 -15.10
N LYS A 125 -18.97 18.06 -13.82
CA LYS A 125 -18.23 19.23 -13.31
C LYS A 125 -16.87 19.38 -13.96
N SER A 126 -16.12 18.28 -14.12
CA SER A 126 -14.81 18.32 -14.77
C SER A 126 -14.91 18.79 -16.23
N GLU A 127 -15.90 18.31 -16.98
CA GLU A 127 -16.16 18.74 -18.36
C GLU A 127 -16.48 20.25 -18.44
N SER A 128 -17.29 20.76 -17.50
CA SER A 128 -17.66 22.18 -17.45
C SER A 128 -16.48 23.12 -17.17
N LEU A 129 -15.40 22.60 -16.57
CA LEU A 129 -14.20 23.35 -16.22
C LEU A 129 -13.13 23.33 -17.33
N GLY A 130 -13.36 22.61 -18.44
CA GLY A 130 -12.47 22.54 -19.61
C GLY A 130 -11.31 21.53 -19.51
N PRO A 131 -10.53 21.34 -20.59
CA PRO A 131 -9.52 20.28 -20.73
C PRO A 131 -8.30 20.39 -19.80
N ASN A 132 -8.18 21.50 -19.07
CA ASN A 132 -7.16 21.74 -18.04
C ASN A 132 -7.73 21.63 -16.61
N SER A 133 -8.97 21.19 -16.45
CA SER A 133 -9.56 21.03 -15.13
C SER A 133 -8.95 19.85 -14.38
N TYR A 134 -8.72 20.07 -13.08
CA TYR A 134 -8.09 19.22 -12.07
C TYR A 134 -7.63 17.82 -12.51
N LYS A 135 -6.33 17.70 -12.80
CA LYS A 135 -5.64 16.41 -12.77
C LYS A 135 -5.43 15.99 -11.32
N TYR A 136 -6.48 15.48 -10.67
CA TYR A 136 -6.36 14.82 -9.36
C TYR A 136 -5.64 13.47 -9.46
N CYS A 137 -4.86 13.20 -10.49
CA CYS A 137 -4.17 11.93 -10.66
C CYS A 137 -2.70 12.22 -10.86
N ASN A 138 -1.89 11.98 -9.82
CA ASN A 138 -0.46 11.94 -9.98
C ASN A 138 -0.04 10.49 -10.30
N GLN A 139 0.23 10.23 -11.58
CA GLN A 139 0.64 8.92 -12.10
C GLN A 139 2.12 8.62 -11.82
N THR A 140 2.89 9.57 -11.29
CA THR A 140 4.33 9.38 -11.00
C THR A 140 4.56 8.73 -9.64
N ILE A 141 3.52 8.52 -8.84
CA ILE A 141 3.64 7.85 -7.55
C ILE A 141 3.57 6.35 -7.72
N TYR A 142 4.55 5.69 -7.13
CA TYR A 142 4.67 4.23 -7.10
C TYR A 142 3.47 3.60 -6.40
N GLY A 143 2.89 2.57 -7.03
CA GLY A 143 1.86 1.74 -6.40
C GLY A 143 0.47 2.37 -6.33
N THR A 144 0.20 3.42 -7.10
CA THR A 144 -1.16 3.97 -7.26
C THR A 144 -2.00 3.05 -8.15
N ALA A 145 -3.31 3.02 -7.88
CA ALA A 145 -4.24 2.45 -8.85
C ALA A 145 -4.29 3.43 -10.03
N ASN A 146 -4.13 2.92 -11.26
CA ASN A 146 -3.96 3.77 -12.43
C ASN A 146 -5.23 4.60 -12.75
N ALA A 147 -5.22 5.35 -13.86
CA ALA A 147 -6.36 6.15 -14.32
C ALA A 147 -7.69 5.38 -14.52
N TRP A 148 -7.70 4.05 -14.49
CA TRP A 148 -8.91 3.24 -14.64
C TRP A 148 -9.92 3.47 -13.51
N TYR A 149 -9.47 3.82 -12.31
CA TYR A 149 -10.37 4.17 -11.21
C TYR A 149 -10.55 5.69 -11.05
N SER A 150 -10.02 6.48 -11.98
CA SER A 150 -10.28 7.92 -12.02
C SER A 150 -11.75 8.20 -12.34
N VAL A 151 -12.16 9.45 -12.14
CA VAL A 151 -13.53 9.92 -12.44
C VAL A 151 -13.90 9.64 -13.91
N HIS A 152 -12.95 9.77 -14.84
CA HIS A 152 -13.21 9.53 -16.25
C HIS A 152 -13.54 8.07 -16.55
N ARG A 153 -14.61 7.84 -17.31
CA ARG A 153 -15.03 6.50 -17.74
C ARG A 153 -14.19 5.91 -18.86
N THR A 154 -13.42 6.72 -19.57
CA THR A 154 -12.63 6.29 -20.72
C THR A 154 -11.23 5.82 -20.34
N ILE A 155 -10.87 4.65 -20.83
CA ILE A 155 -9.58 3.98 -20.63
C ILE A 155 -8.92 3.70 -21.98
N ARG A 156 -7.60 3.70 -22.01
CA ARG A 156 -6.85 3.31 -23.22
C ARG A 156 -6.69 1.78 -23.24
N VAL A 157 -7.26 1.12 -24.24
CA VAL A 157 -7.20 -0.34 -24.46
C VAL A 157 -6.26 -0.75 -25.59
N GLY A 158 -5.71 0.20 -26.33
CA GLY A 158 -4.72 -0.04 -27.39
C GLY A 158 -3.96 1.23 -27.77
N GLN A 159 -3.04 1.13 -28.72
CA GLN A 159 -2.21 2.28 -29.14
C GLN A 159 -3.06 3.48 -29.56
N ASN A 160 -4.27 3.31 -30.11
CA ASN A 160 -5.19 4.41 -30.42
C ASN A 160 -6.66 4.08 -30.11
N GLN A 161 -6.91 3.13 -29.20
CA GLN A 161 -8.25 2.70 -28.86
C GLN A 161 -8.58 3.09 -27.44
N TRP A 162 -9.72 3.76 -27.30
CA TRP A 162 -10.32 4.11 -26.02
C TRP A 162 -11.62 3.35 -25.87
N ARG A 163 -11.85 2.82 -24.68
CA ARG A 163 -13.10 2.16 -24.31
C ARG A 163 -13.70 2.93 -23.15
N GLU A 164 -14.99 3.19 -23.21
CA GLU A 164 -15.74 3.67 -22.07
C GLU A 164 -16.15 2.48 -21.20
N LEU A 165 -15.92 2.58 -19.89
CA LEU A 165 -16.38 1.60 -18.92
C LEU A 165 -17.68 2.09 -18.29
N SER A 166 -18.62 1.17 -18.09
CA SER A 166 -19.69 1.39 -17.13
C SER A 166 -19.12 1.47 -15.71
N ILE A 167 -19.79 2.20 -14.84
CA ILE A 167 -19.39 2.29 -13.42
C ILE A 167 -19.59 0.92 -12.74
N GLU A 168 -20.57 0.13 -13.16
CA GLU A 168 -20.75 -1.26 -12.70
C GLU A 168 -19.54 -2.14 -13.05
N GLU A 169 -19.00 -2.05 -14.27
CA GLU A 169 -17.76 -2.75 -14.64
C GLU A 169 -16.56 -2.29 -13.80
N LYS A 170 -16.52 -1.03 -13.36
CA LYS A 170 -15.45 -0.51 -12.49
C LYS A 170 -15.56 -1.00 -11.04
N PHE A 171 -16.76 -1.21 -10.53
CA PHE A 171 -17.01 -1.30 -9.08
C PHE A 171 -17.87 -2.48 -8.64
N THR A 172 -18.09 -3.48 -9.50
CA THR A 172 -18.80 -4.71 -9.13
C THR A 172 -18.16 -5.39 -7.91
N PRO A 173 -18.93 -5.74 -6.87
CA PRO A 173 -18.42 -6.18 -5.58
C PRO A 173 -17.88 -7.62 -5.59
N ILE A 174 -16.63 -7.81 -6.02
CA ILE A 174 -15.88 -9.08 -5.88
C ILE A 174 -15.26 -9.21 -4.47
N TYR A 175 -15.46 -8.18 -3.64
CA TYR A 175 -14.70 -7.94 -2.42
C TYR A 175 -15.23 -8.64 -1.17
N LEU A 176 -16.56 -8.77 -1.02
CA LEU A 176 -17.15 -9.36 0.19
C LEU A 176 -16.76 -10.83 0.40
N ALA A 177 -16.59 -11.58 -0.69
CA ALA A 177 -16.16 -12.98 -0.63
C ALA A 177 -14.75 -13.12 -0.02
N LEU A 178 -13.85 -12.17 -0.29
CA LEU A 178 -12.50 -12.14 0.30
C LEU A 178 -12.55 -11.85 1.80
N LEU A 179 -13.45 -10.95 2.23
CA LEU A 179 -13.58 -10.56 3.63
C LEU A 179 -14.12 -11.69 4.50
N GLY A 180 -14.97 -12.55 3.93
CA GLY A 180 -15.57 -13.67 4.64
C GLY A 180 -16.27 -13.20 5.92
N PRO A 181 -15.91 -13.75 7.11
CA PRO A 181 -16.52 -13.34 8.38
C PRO A 181 -16.29 -11.86 8.74
N LEU A 182 -15.27 -11.20 8.21
CA LEU A 182 -14.99 -9.79 8.51
C LEU A 182 -15.95 -8.82 7.77
N ALA A 183 -16.73 -9.31 6.82
CA ALA A 183 -17.66 -8.48 6.05
C ALA A 183 -18.65 -7.72 6.97
N ASN A 184 -18.79 -6.42 6.73
CA ASN A 184 -19.62 -5.48 7.48
C ASN A 184 -19.28 -5.38 8.99
N GLN A 185 -18.04 -5.67 9.37
CA GLN A 185 -17.56 -5.53 10.75
C GLN A 185 -16.47 -4.47 10.83
N ASP A 186 -16.39 -3.75 11.95
CA ASP A 186 -15.28 -2.84 12.16
C ASP A 186 -13.97 -3.63 12.39
N PRO A 187 -12.95 -3.49 11.53
CA PRO A 187 -11.70 -4.24 11.64
C PRO A 187 -10.88 -3.85 12.88
N ALA A 188 -11.17 -2.72 13.53
CA ALA A 188 -10.50 -2.33 14.77
C ALA A 188 -11.04 -3.07 16.01
N SER A 189 -12.33 -3.42 16.02
CA SER A 189 -13.00 -4.06 17.16
C SER A 189 -13.36 -5.53 16.92
N SER A 190 -13.30 -6.01 15.68
CA SER A 190 -13.65 -7.38 15.32
C SER A 190 -12.51 -8.39 15.58
N ASP A 191 -12.90 -9.49 16.22
CA ASP A 191 -12.09 -10.71 16.39
C ASP A 191 -12.16 -11.66 15.18
N ALA A 192 -12.89 -11.29 14.12
CA ALA A 192 -13.02 -12.12 12.93
C ALA A 192 -11.65 -12.44 12.31
N PRO A 193 -11.48 -13.66 11.77
CA PRO A 193 -10.25 -14.01 11.07
C PRO A 193 -10.05 -13.09 9.87
N ARG A 194 -8.82 -12.57 9.73
CA ARG A 194 -8.44 -11.72 8.60
C ARG A 194 -7.86 -12.58 7.47
N PRO A 195 -8.17 -12.29 6.20
CA PRO A 195 -7.52 -12.95 5.08
C PRO A 195 -6.01 -12.73 5.16
N GLU A 196 -5.25 -13.79 4.87
CA GLU A 196 -3.79 -13.73 4.87
C GLU A 196 -3.31 -12.81 3.75
N TRP A 197 -2.26 -12.03 4.01
CA TRP A 197 -1.74 -11.03 3.06
C TRP A 197 -1.47 -11.58 1.66
N HIS A 198 -0.89 -12.78 1.56
CA HIS A 198 -0.61 -13.41 0.27
C HIS A 198 -1.89 -13.81 -0.47
N ALA A 199 -2.94 -14.22 0.25
CA ALA A 199 -4.24 -14.55 -0.33
C ALA A 199 -4.93 -13.29 -0.85
N VAL A 200 -4.84 -12.17 -0.12
CA VAL A 200 -5.30 -10.85 -0.58
C VAL A 200 -4.54 -10.45 -1.85
N LEU A 201 -3.22 -10.57 -1.86
CA LEU A 201 -2.43 -10.22 -3.03
C LEU A 201 -2.75 -11.09 -4.26
N SER A 202 -2.87 -12.41 -4.07
CA SER A 202 -3.29 -13.33 -5.13
C SER A 202 -4.70 -13.00 -5.62
N TRP A 203 -5.62 -12.67 -4.72
CA TRP A 203 -6.97 -12.24 -5.10
C TRP A 203 -6.93 -10.94 -5.93
N ILE A 204 -6.15 -9.93 -5.54
CA ILE A 204 -6.02 -8.69 -6.33
C ILE A 204 -5.52 -9.01 -7.73
N VAL A 205 -4.48 -9.83 -7.86
CA VAL A 205 -3.92 -10.20 -9.17
C VAL A 205 -4.92 -11.01 -10.00
N ASN A 206 -5.61 -11.97 -9.39
CA ASN A 206 -6.55 -12.86 -10.08
C ASN A 206 -7.91 -12.24 -10.36
N SER A 207 -8.28 -11.18 -9.62
CA SER A 207 -9.54 -10.47 -9.81
C SER A 207 -9.64 -9.75 -11.16
N GLY A 208 -8.51 -9.62 -11.89
CA GLY A 208 -8.49 -8.93 -13.18
C GLY A 208 -8.86 -7.46 -13.08
N LEU A 209 -8.73 -6.87 -11.88
CA LEU A 209 -8.96 -5.45 -11.61
C LEU A 209 -7.95 -4.62 -12.41
N ASN A 210 -8.31 -4.25 -13.64
CA ASN A 210 -7.43 -3.63 -14.64
C ASN A 210 -6.70 -2.37 -14.18
N GLY A 211 -7.20 -1.68 -13.14
CA GLY A 211 -6.50 -0.52 -12.59
C GLY A 211 -5.30 -0.86 -11.69
N PHE A 212 -5.20 -2.12 -11.26
CA PHE A 212 -3.96 -2.70 -10.78
C PHE A 212 -3.30 -3.40 -11.97
N GLY A 213 -2.31 -2.73 -12.57
CA GLY A 213 -1.42 -3.41 -13.50
C GLY A 213 -0.61 -4.51 -12.77
N SER A 214 0.57 -4.83 -13.29
CA SER A 214 1.51 -5.71 -12.58
C SER A 214 2.31 -4.95 -11.51
N GLY A 215 2.73 -5.65 -10.44
CA GLY A 215 3.83 -5.20 -9.60
C GLY A 215 3.47 -4.53 -8.28
N LEU A 216 3.88 -3.27 -8.12
CA LEU A 216 3.83 -2.55 -6.84
C LEU A 216 2.44 -2.07 -6.43
N ALA A 217 1.52 -1.84 -7.37
CA ALA A 217 0.17 -1.37 -7.05
C ALA A 217 -0.69 -2.43 -6.32
N PRO A 218 -0.74 -3.70 -6.77
CA PRO A 218 -1.33 -4.78 -5.97
C PRO A 218 -0.69 -4.91 -4.58
N LEU A 219 0.64 -4.82 -4.50
CA LEU A 219 1.38 -4.88 -3.24
C LEU A 219 0.97 -3.76 -2.29
N GLN A 220 0.85 -2.54 -2.81
CA GLN A 220 0.47 -1.37 -2.03
C GLN A 220 -0.97 -1.45 -1.54
N LEU A 221 -1.90 -1.92 -2.37
CA LEU A 221 -3.27 -2.20 -1.91
C LEU A 221 -3.28 -3.23 -0.79
N ALA A 222 -2.58 -4.37 -0.96
CA ALA A 222 -2.51 -5.40 0.08
C ALA A 222 -1.93 -4.83 1.40
N ASN A 223 -0.89 -4.00 1.32
CA ASN A 223 -0.32 -3.33 2.48
C ASN A 223 -1.30 -2.33 3.12
N ASN A 224 -2.04 -1.55 2.32
CA ASN A 224 -3.06 -0.64 2.85
C ASN A 224 -4.17 -1.40 3.58
N LEU A 225 -4.61 -2.55 3.06
CA LEU A 225 -5.58 -3.42 3.72
C LEU A 225 -5.05 -4.00 5.04
N VAL A 226 -3.75 -4.34 5.12
CA VAL A 226 -3.09 -4.71 6.39
C VAL A 226 -3.07 -3.55 7.37
N LEU A 227 -2.71 -2.35 6.90
CA LEU A 227 -2.63 -1.17 7.73
C LEU A 227 -3.99 -0.73 8.26
N ALA A 228 -5.05 -1.02 7.50
CA ALA A 228 -6.45 -0.86 7.85
C ALA A 228 -7.02 -1.94 8.79
N GLY A 229 -6.24 -3.00 9.07
CA GLY A 229 -6.69 -4.13 9.88
C GLY A 229 -7.64 -5.07 9.15
N VAL A 230 -7.81 -4.92 7.84
CA VAL A 230 -8.66 -5.78 7.00
C VAL A 230 -7.93 -7.07 6.63
N ALA A 231 -6.62 -7.01 6.41
CA ALA A 231 -5.77 -8.16 6.10
C ALA A 231 -4.79 -8.46 7.23
N ALA A 232 -4.37 -9.73 7.35
CA ALA A 232 -3.34 -10.11 8.31
C ALA A 232 -1.95 -9.62 7.85
N LEU A 233 -1.06 -9.31 8.80
CA LEU A 233 0.34 -8.97 8.51
C LEU A 233 1.03 -10.06 7.67
N PRO A 234 1.88 -9.70 6.69
CA PRO A 234 2.59 -10.68 5.90
C PRO A 234 3.57 -11.50 6.74
N LEU A 235 3.82 -12.74 6.32
CA LEU A 235 4.93 -13.53 6.85
C LEU A 235 6.22 -13.17 6.12
N ILE A 236 7.36 -13.28 6.79
CA ILE A 236 8.69 -13.02 6.20
C ILE A 236 8.87 -13.89 4.95
N GLU A 237 8.43 -15.14 5.00
CA GLU A 237 8.42 -16.09 3.87
C GLU A 237 7.64 -15.57 2.68
N THR A 238 6.45 -15.02 2.92
CA THR A 238 5.59 -14.53 1.85
C THR A 238 6.16 -13.28 1.19
N VAL A 239 6.84 -12.41 1.97
CA VAL A 239 7.54 -11.25 1.41
C VAL A 239 8.78 -11.69 0.61
N ALA A 240 9.58 -12.61 1.14
CA ALA A 240 10.74 -13.16 0.43
C ALA A 240 10.34 -13.83 -0.90
N GLN A 241 9.26 -14.62 -0.88
CA GLN A 241 8.71 -15.24 -2.08
C GLN A 241 8.25 -14.17 -3.08
N TRP A 242 7.58 -13.11 -2.61
CA TRP A 242 7.20 -11.99 -3.48
C TRP A 242 8.42 -11.31 -4.12
N ILE A 243 9.48 -11.04 -3.36
CA ILE A 243 10.73 -10.48 -3.89
C ILE A 243 11.33 -11.39 -4.97
N TYR A 244 11.34 -12.70 -4.73
CA TYR A 244 11.84 -13.69 -5.70
C TYR A 244 11.01 -13.72 -6.99
N LEU A 245 9.68 -13.64 -6.90
CA LEU A 245 8.81 -13.63 -8.07
C LEU A 245 8.86 -12.30 -8.84
N ASN A 246 9.34 -11.22 -8.19
CA ASN A 246 9.35 -9.89 -8.76
C ASN A 246 10.77 -9.28 -8.80
N LYS A 247 11.74 -10.03 -9.32
CA LYS A 247 13.17 -9.64 -9.39
C LYS A 247 13.43 -8.32 -10.12
N GLY A 248 12.51 -7.90 -10.98
CA GLY A 248 12.60 -6.63 -11.73
C GLY A 248 12.39 -5.37 -10.87
N TYR A 249 11.90 -5.49 -9.63
CA TYR A 249 11.70 -4.35 -8.73
C TYR A 249 12.87 -4.11 -7.77
N GLY A 250 12.83 -2.95 -7.11
CA GLY A 250 13.91 -2.44 -6.28
C GLY A 250 14.28 -3.31 -5.08
N ALA A 251 13.39 -4.15 -4.55
CA ALA A 251 13.70 -4.99 -3.39
C ALA A 251 14.79 -6.04 -3.68
N PHE A 252 14.71 -6.72 -4.84
CA PHE A 252 15.72 -7.71 -5.24
C PHE A 252 17.07 -7.04 -5.50
N ARG A 253 17.07 -5.94 -6.26
CA ARG A 253 18.28 -5.13 -6.49
C ARG A 253 18.84 -4.55 -5.19
N GLY A 254 17.96 -4.18 -4.25
CA GLY A 254 18.33 -3.70 -2.93
C GLY A 254 19.16 -4.75 -2.17
N LEU A 255 18.76 -6.02 -2.20
CA LEU A 255 19.56 -7.10 -1.61
C LEU A 255 20.94 -7.23 -2.28
N GLN A 256 21.03 -7.08 -3.61
CA GLN A 256 22.33 -7.08 -4.31
C GLN A 256 23.21 -5.90 -3.90
N VAL A 257 22.63 -4.69 -3.79
CA VAL A 257 23.33 -3.47 -3.33
C VAL A 257 23.80 -3.63 -1.88
N LEU A 258 23.04 -4.38 -1.08
CA LEU A 258 23.44 -4.81 0.25
C LEU A 258 24.46 -5.96 0.23
N GLY A 259 25.14 -6.23 -0.88
CA GLY A 259 26.26 -7.18 -0.95
C GLY A 259 25.88 -8.65 -0.99
N PHE A 260 24.59 -9.00 -1.11
CA PHE A 260 24.20 -10.39 -1.32
C PHE A 260 24.41 -10.82 -2.77
N GLU A 261 25.13 -11.92 -2.99
CA GLU A 261 25.36 -12.50 -4.32
C GLU A 261 24.08 -13.19 -4.83
N LEU A 262 23.22 -12.43 -5.50
CA LEU A 262 21.98 -12.91 -6.08
C LEU A 262 22.02 -12.76 -7.60
N PRO A 263 22.55 -13.74 -8.36
CA PRO A 263 22.53 -13.67 -9.82
C PRO A 263 21.07 -13.70 -10.35
N PRO A 264 20.82 -13.37 -11.63
CA PRO A 264 19.46 -13.39 -12.20
C PRO A 264 18.71 -14.73 -12.00
N ASN A 265 19.45 -15.85 -12.05
CA ASN A 265 18.97 -17.21 -11.83
C ASN A 265 19.02 -17.65 -10.35
N ALA A 266 19.23 -16.74 -9.39
CA ALA A 266 19.22 -17.06 -7.97
C ALA A 266 17.95 -17.82 -7.58
N SER A 267 18.10 -18.84 -6.74
CA SER A 267 17.01 -19.69 -6.27
C SER A 267 16.11 -18.96 -5.27
N PRO A 268 14.86 -19.40 -5.07
CA PRO A 268 13.98 -18.86 -4.03
C PRO A 268 14.62 -18.91 -2.63
N ALA A 269 15.37 -19.98 -2.34
CA ALA A 269 16.04 -20.16 -1.06
C ALA A 269 17.14 -19.11 -0.82
N ALA A 270 17.91 -18.75 -1.85
CA ALA A 270 18.94 -17.72 -1.75
C ALA A 270 18.34 -16.34 -1.46
N VAL A 271 17.27 -15.96 -2.17
CA VAL A 271 16.56 -14.69 -1.92
C VAL A 271 15.97 -14.65 -0.51
N ARG A 272 15.36 -15.77 -0.07
CA ARG A 272 14.82 -15.88 1.30
C ARG A 272 15.91 -15.73 2.35
N ALA A 273 17.07 -16.38 2.18
CA ALA A 273 18.18 -16.27 3.11
C ALA A 273 18.71 -14.83 3.17
N ALA A 274 18.93 -14.19 2.03
CA ALA A 274 19.38 -12.79 1.96
C ALA A 274 18.40 -11.84 2.65
N PHE A 275 17.10 -11.95 2.34
CA PHE A 275 16.07 -11.14 2.97
C PHE A 275 15.98 -11.39 4.48
N LEU A 276 16.04 -12.66 4.92
CA LEU A 276 15.99 -13.01 6.34
C LEU A 276 17.23 -12.51 7.10
N CYS A 277 18.42 -12.51 6.49
CA CYS A 277 19.63 -11.92 7.08
C CYS A 277 19.44 -10.43 7.32
N PHE A 278 18.99 -9.68 6.30
CA PHE A 278 18.70 -8.25 6.44
C PHE A 278 17.60 -7.98 7.48
N TYR A 279 16.50 -8.76 7.43
CA TYR A 279 15.40 -8.64 8.37
C TYR A 279 15.87 -8.89 9.81
N THR A 280 16.60 -9.97 10.06
CA THR A 280 17.13 -10.30 11.39
C THR A 280 18.08 -9.23 11.90
N TRP A 281 18.92 -8.67 11.02
CA TRP A 281 19.78 -7.55 11.38
C TRP A 281 18.96 -6.31 11.82
N LEU A 282 17.87 -5.97 11.12
CA LEU A 282 16.95 -4.93 11.57
C LEU A 282 16.31 -5.27 12.92
N ASP A 283 15.89 -6.51 13.15
CA ASP A 283 15.31 -6.93 14.43
C ASP A 283 16.29 -6.73 15.61
N HIS A 284 17.59 -6.91 15.37
CA HIS A 284 18.62 -6.65 16.39
C HIS A 284 18.91 -5.16 16.59
N LEU A 285 18.85 -4.35 15.52
CA LEU A 285 19.16 -2.92 15.58
C LEU A 285 18.02 -2.10 16.19
N LEU A 286 16.78 -2.45 15.89
CA LEU A 286 15.60 -1.68 16.25
C LEU A 286 15.21 -1.91 17.72
N THR A 287 14.91 -0.82 18.44
CA THR A 287 14.30 -0.90 19.77
C THR A 287 12.85 -1.38 19.69
N ALA A 288 12.24 -1.72 20.83
CA ALA A 288 10.81 -2.08 20.87
C ALA A 288 9.91 -0.92 20.38
N GLU A 289 10.28 0.32 20.69
CA GLU A 289 9.59 1.51 20.20
C GLU A 289 9.71 1.66 18.69
N ASP A 290 10.93 1.50 18.14
CA ASP A 290 11.14 1.55 16.68
C ASP A 290 10.31 0.49 15.94
N LYS A 291 10.26 -0.73 16.51
CA LYS A 291 9.47 -1.84 15.97
C LYS A 291 7.97 -1.51 15.98
N SER A 292 7.49 -0.84 17.03
CA SER A 292 6.11 -0.36 17.10
C SER A 292 5.81 0.65 15.99
N LEU A 293 6.67 1.67 15.82
CA LEU A 293 6.52 2.70 14.78
C LEU A 293 6.53 2.12 13.36
N LEU A 294 7.39 1.13 13.12
CA LEU A 294 7.49 0.45 11.82
C LEU A 294 6.39 -0.59 11.59
N ARG A 295 5.57 -0.91 12.60
CA ARG A 295 4.69 -2.10 12.61
C ARG A 295 5.45 -3.38 12.26
N TYR A 296 6.64 -3.51 12.85
CA TYR A 296 7.58 -4.58 12.58
C TYR A 296 7.03 -5.95 13.04
N ILE A 297 7.20 -6.97 12.21
CA ILE A 297 6.60 -8.30 12.41
C ILE A 297 7.56 -9.16 13.23
N HIS A 298 7.24 -9.37 14.51
CA HIS A 298 8.09 -10.20 15.36
C HIS A 298 8.10 -11.68 14.95
N LYS A 299 9.30 -12.27 14.90
CA LYS A 299 9.52 -13.73 14.69
C LYS A 299 8.79 -14.62 15.71
N SER A 300 8.45 -14.12 16.89
CA SER A 300 7.78 -14.94 17.93
C SER A 300 6.33 -15.28 17.59
N SER A 301 5.68 -14.50 16.72
CA SER A 301 4.35 -14.83 16.16
C SER A 301 4.40 -16.08 15.27
N PHE A 302 5.54 -16.33 14.61
CA PHE A 302 5.80 -17.51 13.78
C PHE A 302 5.98 -18.80 14.61
N ALA A 303 6.83 -18.78 15.65
CA ALA A 303 7.02 -19.95 16.50
C ALA A 303 5.73 -20.39 17.22
N LYS A 304 4.87 -19.43 17.59
CA LYS A 304 3.53 -19.72 18.14
C LYS A 304 2.55 -20.24 17.08
N ARG A 305 2.55 -19.71 15.85
CA ARG A 305 1.68 -20.19 14.74
C ARG A 305 2.08 -21.60 14.27
N LEU A 306 3.37 -21.89 14.11
CA LEU A 306 3.87 -23.22 13.74
C LEU A 306 3.57 -24.26 14.81
N ARG A 307 3.72 -23.91 16.09
CA ARG A 307 3.29 -24.79 17.20
C ARG A 307 1.78 -25.01 17.23
N ARG A 308 0.96 -24.05 16.79
CA ARG A 308 -0.50 -24.23 16.67
C ARG A 308 -0.86 -25.11 15.48
N LEU A 309 -0.27 -24.87 14.30
CA LEU A 309 -0.50 -25.67 13.08
C LEU A 309 -0.07 -27.13 13.27
N ASN A 310 1.07 -27.38 13.92
CA ASN A 310 1.54 -28.74 14.25
C ASN A 310 0.74 -29.40 15.40
N ARG A 311 -0.08 -28.64 16.14
CA ARG A 311 -0.99 -29.18 17.17
C ARG A 311 -2.40 -29.45 16.63
N SER A 312 -2.77 -28.85 15.49
CA SER A 312 -4.05 -29.07 14.79
C SER A 312 -4.01 -30.23 13.78
N SER A 313 -2.91 -30.98 13.71
CA SER A 313 -2.83 -32.25 12.98
C SER A 313 -2.42 -33.41 13.90
N PRO A 314 -3.37 -33.93 14.69
CA PRO A 314 -3.38 -35.35 15.00
C PRO A 314 -4.77 -35.94 14.72
N GLY A 315 -4.85 -36.80 13.71
CA GLY A 315 -5.94 -37.78 13.60
C GLY A 315 -6.93 -37.58 12.45
N SER A 316 -6.52 -37.94 11.25
CA SER A 316 -7.40 -38.59 10.26
C SER A 316 -6.55 -39.31 9.22
N ILE A 317 -5.92 -40.39 9.66
CA ILE A 317 -5.67 -41.56 8.81
C ILE A 317 -6.78 -42.53 9.19
N VAL A 318 -7.73 -42.75 8.28
CA VAL A 318 -8.45 -44.02 8.15
C VAL A 318 -7.65 -44.85 7.17
#